data_AF-X1ARV0-F1
#
_entry.id   AF-X1ARV0-F1
#
_cell.length_a   1.000
_cell.length_b   1.000
_cell.length_c   1.000
_cell.angle_alpha   90.00
_cell.angle_beta   90.00
_cell.angle_gamma   90.00
#
_symmetry.space_group_name_H-M   'P 1'
#
loop_
_entity.id
_entity.type
_entity.pdbx_description
1 polymer ?
#
loop_
_entity_poly.entity_id
_entity_poly.type
_entity_poly.pdbx_seq_one_letter_code
_entity_poly.pdbx_strand_id
1 'polypeptide(L)'
;MVSPKIYREFLLPYDKKIAESFKRFGMHTCNWNVTPYLEEIRKLPKVGYLDMGIMSDMKKVKKMFPETRRAVMYSPVRLQEASLNEIKKDMEKIYNELSPCDIVMADIQATTSDQRVNQLLKICKHLESRKDKE
;
A
#
# COMPACT_ATOMS: atom_id res chain seq x y z
N MET A 1 -0.17 1.99 -15.87
CA MET A 1 -1.07 3.14 -15.67
C MET A 1 -0.78 4.21 -16.71
N VAL A 2 -1.76 5.06 -17.03
CA VAL A 2 -1.54 6.34 -17.72
C VAL A 2 -0.57 7.22 -16.95
N SER A 3 0.12 8.16 -17.61
CA SER A 3 1.06 9.07 -16.94
C SER A 3 0.36 10.04 -15.95
N PRO A 4 1.08 10.68 -15.01
CA PRO A 4 0.48 11.67 -14.10
C PRO A 4 -0.21 12.82 -14.82
N LYS A 5 0.31 13.22 -15.99
CA LYS A 5 -0.31 14.25 -16.84
C LYS A 5 -1.68 13.77 -17.35
N ILE A 6 -1.73 12.57 -17.92
CA ILE A 6 -2.99 12.00 -18.45
C ILE A 6 -3.99 11.74 -17.30
N TYR A 7 -3.52 11.24 -16.16
CA TYR A 7 -4.36 11.08 -14.97
C TYR A 7 -4.99 12.41 -14.55
N ARG A 8 -4.18 13.47 -14.40
CA ARG A 8 -4.66 14.81 -14.04
C ARG A 8 -5.71 15.34 -15.03
N GLU A 9 -5.45 15.19 -16.32
CA GLU A 9 -6.27 15.79 -17.37
C GLU A 9 -7.59 15.04 -17.58
N PHE A 10 -7.54 13.71 -17.58
CA PHE A 10 -8.66 12.89 -18.04
C PHE A 10 -9.33 12.05 -16.95
N LEU A 11 -8.67 11.75 -15.83
CA LEU A 11 -9.22 10.85 -14.80
C LEU A 11 -9.57 11.58 -13.50
N LEU A 12 -8.69 12.47 -13.04
CA LEU A 12 -8.87 13.23 -11.81
C LEU A 12 -10.24 13.95 -11.71
N PRO A 13 -10.80 14.56 -12.79
CA PRO A 13 -12.12 15.18 -12.71
C PRO A 13 -13.25 14.19 -12.38
N TYR A 14 -13.14 12.95 -12.83
CA TYR A 14 -14.13 11.90 -12.57
C TYR A 14 -13.93 11.28 -11.19
N ASP A 15 -12.68 11.01 -10.81
CA ASP A 15 -12.35 10.56 -9.44
C ASP A 15 -12.86 11.57 -8.41
N LYS A 16 -12.74 12.87 -8.69
CA LYS A 16 -13.26 13.93 -7.83
C LYS A 16 -14.78 13.87 -7.70
N LYS A 17 -15.52 13.73 -8.81
CA LYS A 17 -16.99 13.57 -8.80
C LYS A 17 -17.42 12.35 -7.98
N ILE A 18 -16.72 11.23 -8.12
CA ILE A 18 -16.96 10.02 -7.34
C ILE A 18 -16.69 10.31 -5.86
N ALA A 19 -15.53 10.86 -5.52
CA ALA A 19 -15.14 11.16 -4.14
C ALA A 19 -16.11 12.13 -3.44
N GLU A 20 -16.64 13.12 -4.15
CA GLU A 20 -17.64 14.06 -3.62
C GLU A 20 -18.97 13.37 -3.28
N SER A 21 -19.34 12.35 -4.04
CA SER A 21 -20.61 11.62 -3.91
C SER A 21 -20.68 10.67 -2.70
N PHE A 22 -19.54 10.31 -2.12
CA PHE A 22 -19.47 9.36 -1.00
C PHE A 22 -18.91 10.01 0.27
N LYS A 23 -19.14 9.35 1.42
CA LYS A 23 -18.60 9.79 2.72
C LYS A 23 -17.08 9.58 2.81
N ARG A 24 -16.56 8.55 2.15
CA ARG A 24 -15.14 8.22 2.06
C ARG A 24 -14.83 7.74 0.65
N PHE A 25 -13.63 8.08 0.19
CA PHE A 25 -13.08 7.64 -1.08
C PHE A 25 -11.83 6.81 -0.82
N GLY A 26 -11.69 5.70 -1.53
CA GLY A 26 -10.53 4.82 -1.45
C GLY A 26 -9.90 4.67 -2.82
N MET A 27 -8.58 4.80 -2.90
CA MET A 27 -7.86 4.58 -4.14
C MET A 27 -7.07 3.27 -4.07
N HIS A 28 -7.49 2.33 -4.91
CA HIS A 28 -6.79 1.08 -5.14
C HIS A 28 -5.86 1.21 -6.36
N THR A 29 -4.67 0.64 -6.24
CA THR A 29 -3.55 0.89 -7.14
C THR A 29 -2.90 -0.34 -7.73
N CYS A 30 -3.33 -1.54 -7.31
CA CYS A 30 -2.78 -2.81 -7.78
C CYS A 30 -1.24 -2.88 -7.66
N ASN A 31 -0.70 -2.56 -6.48
CA ASN A 31 0.74 -2.65 -6.16
C ASN A 31 1.68 -1.77 -7.01
N TRP A 32 1.19 -0.71 -7.66
CA TRP A 32 2.07 0.17 -8.44
C TRP A 32 2.89 1.15 -7.59
N ASN A 33 3.77 1.92 -8.25
CA ASN A 33 4.39 3.09 -7.63
C ASN A 33 3.44 4.31 -7.65
N VAL A 34 2.89 4.66 -6.48
CA VAL A 34 1.96 5.81 -6.36
C VAL A 34 2.67 7.17 -6.27
N THR A 35 3.98 7.18 -6.01
CA THR A 35 4.77 8.41 -5.77
C THR A 35 4.55 9.52 -6.80
N PRO A 36 4.51 9.22 -8.12
CA PRO A 36 4.32 10.27 -9.13
C PRO A 36 2.93 10.92 -9.13
N TYR A 37 1.95 10.34 -8.43
CA TYR A 37 0.54 10.75 -8.45
C TYR A 37 0.12 11.46 -7.16
N LEU A 38 0.96 11.45 -6.12
CA LEU A 38 0.59 11.92 -4.78
C LEU A 38 0.08 13.37 -4.77
N GLU A 39 0.68 14.26 -5.58
CA GLU A 39 0.25 15.66 -5.66
C GLU A 39 -1.15 15.79 -6.29
N GLU A 40 -1.53 14.88 -7.19
CA GLU A 40 -2.86 14.86 -7.80
C GLU A 40 -3.88 14.22 -6.87
N ILE A 41 -3.53 13.07 -6.27
CA ILE A 41 -4.38 12.35 -5.32
C ILE A 41 -4.73 13.24 -4.12
N ARG A 42 -3.79 14.07 -3.65
CA ARG A 42 -4.03 15.00 -2.54
C ARG A 42 -5.12 16.05 -2.84
N LYS A 43 -5.43 16.30 -4.12
CA LYS A 43 -6.52 17.20 -4.54
C LYS A 43 -7.90 16.56 -4.42
N LEU A 44 -7.96 15.24 -4.27
CA LEU A 44 -9.22 14.53 -4.08
C LEU A 44 -9.74 14.74 -2.65
N PRO A 45 -11.04 15.03 -2.48
CA PRO A 45 -11.62 15.13 -1.16
C PRO A 45 -11.80 13.73 -0.53
N LYS A 46 -11.82 13.67 0.80
CA LYS A 46 -12.25 12.48 1.57
C LYS A 46 -11.47 11.19 1.27
N VAL A 47 -10.19 11.28 0.91
CA VAL A 47 -9.30 10.12 0.70
C VAL A 47 -9.09 9.40 2.04
N GLY A 48 -9.92 8.39 2.30
CA GLY A 48 -9.93 7.60 3.53
C GLY A 48 -9.10 6.32 3.44
N TYR A 49 -8.80 5.87 2.23
CA TYR A 49 -7.95 4.71 1.97
C TYR A 49 -7.03 4.95 0.77
N LEU A 50 -5.78 4.51 0.88
CA LEU A 50 -4.80 4.53 -0.21
C LEU A 50 -3.87 3.32 -0.07
N ASP A 51 -3.86 2.46 -1.08
CA ASP A 51 -2.83 1.42 -1.19
C ASP A 51 -1.72 1.79 -2.18
N MET A 52 -0.61 1.08 -2.05
CA MET A 52 0.59 1.28 -2.86
C MET A 52 1.45 0.02 -2.89
N GLY A 53 2.35 -0.06 -3.86
CA GLY A 53 3.43 -1.03 -3.80
C GLY A 53 4.63 -0.53 -2.99
N ILE A 54 5.46 -1.47 -2.52
CA ILE A 54 6.66 -1.23 -1.68
C ILE A 54 7.74 -0.33 -2.32
N MET A 55 7.69 -0.18 -3.64
CA MET A 55 8.58 0.70 -4.41
C MET A 55 8.19 2.19 -4.33
N SER A 56 7.02 2.50 -3.75
CA SER A 56 6.59 3.88 -3.54
C SER A 56 7.41 4.55 -2.44
N ASP A 57 7.49 5.88 -2.46
CA ASP A 57 8.00 6.69 -1.36
C ASP A 57 6.99 6.69 -0.21
N MET A 58 7.04 5.60 0.58
CA MET A 58 6.12 5.34 1.69
C MET A 58 6.20 6.43 2.77
N LYS A 59 7.38 7.01 3.00
CA LYS A 59 7.56 8.13 3.94
C LYS A 59 6.80 9.36 3.46
N LYS A 60 6.90 9.69 2.16
CA LYS A 60 6.14 10.81 1.57
C LYS A 60 4.64 10.54 1.63
N VAL A 61 4.19 9.30 1.36
CA VAL A 61 2.76 8.93 1.50
C VAL A 61 2.28 9.13 2.94
N LYS A 62 3.02 8.63 3.94
CA LYS A 62 2.68 8.81 5.37
C LYS A 62 2.55 10.28 5.75
N LYS A 63 3.49 11.12 5.28
CA LYS A 63 3.48 12.57 5.55
C LYS A 63 2.32 13.30 4.86
N MET A 64 1.99 12.93 3.63
CA MET A 64 0.94 13.59 2.85
C MET A 64 -0.47 13.11 3.22
N PHE A 65 -0.61 11.90 3.72
CA PHE A 65 -1.91 11.30 3.99
C PHE A 65 -1.96 10.77 5.44
N PRO A 66 -1.77 11.63 6.46
CA PRO A 66 -1.67 11.21 7.87
C PRO A 66 -2.94 10.51 8.36
N GLU A 67 -4.12 11.01 7.97
CA GLU A 67 -5.44 10.54 8.37
C GLU A 67 -6.01 9.42 7.47
N THR A 68 -5.33 9.10 6.38
CA THR A 68 -5.75 8.06 5.44
C THR A 68 -5.29 6.70 5.93
N ARG A 69 -6.16 5.68 5.85
CA ARG A 69 -5.75 4.29 6.07
C ARG A 69 -4.86 3.85 4.90
N ARG A 70 -3.57 3.64 5.19
CA ARG A 70 -2.56 3.29 4.18
C ARG A 70 -2.33 1.79 4.17
N ALA A 71 -2.17 1.21 2.99
CA ALA A 71 -1.86 -0.20 2.84
C ALA A 71 -0.73 -0.44 1.84
N VAL A 72 0.10 -1.44 2.09
CA VAL A 72 1.06 -1.94 1.09
C VAL A 72 0.53 -3.22 0.51
N MET A 73 0.29 -3.22 -0.79
CA MET A 73 0.03 -4.46 -1.53
C MET A 73 1.34 -5.19 -1.73
N TYR A 74 1.51 -6.32 -1.05
CA TYR A 74 2.70 -7.14 -1.21
C TYR A 74 2.54 -8.08 -2.40
N SER A 75 3.57 -8.15 -3.25
CA SER A 75 3.51 -8.91 -4.50
C SER A 75 3.31 -10.42 -4.24
N PRO A 76 2.31 -11.07 -4.86
CA PRO A 76 2.11 -12.52 -4.70
C PRO A 76 3.27 -13.31 -5.31
N VAL A 77 3.87 -12.82 -6.40
CA VAL A 77 5.08 -13.42 -7.00
C VAL A 77 6.24 -13.35 -6.02
N ARG A 78 6.44 -12.20 -5.38
CA ARG A 78 7.52 -12.01 -4.41
C ARG A 78 7.33 -12.86 -3.16
N LEU A 79 6.10 -13.04 -2.69
CA LEU A 79 5.78 -13.96 -1.60
C LEU A 79 6.20 -15.40 -1.91
N GLN A 80 5.96 -15.84 -3.15
CA GLN A 80 6.26 -17.21 -3.59
C GLN A 80 7.76 -17.42 -3.80
N GLU A 81 8.43 -16.49 -4.48
CA GLU A 81 9.79 -16.67 -4.98
C GLU A 81 10.88 -16.19 -4.02
N ALA A 82 10.63 -15.12 -3.26
CA ALA A 82 11.66 -14.52 -2.41
C ALA A 82 12.05 -15.44 -1.24
N SER A 83 13.29 -15.32 -0.79
CA SER A 83 13.73 -15.96 0.45
C SER A 83 13.03 -15.33 1.65
N LEU A 84 12.95 -16.06 2.77
CA LEU A 84 12.38 -15.52 4.00
C LEU A 84 13.13 -14.30 4.53
N ASN A 85 14.44 -14.22 4.29
CA ASN A 85 15.23 -13.06 4.72
C ASN A 85 14.89 -11.80 3.90
N GLU A 86 14.59 -11.95 2.61
CA GLU A 86 14.13 -10.84 1.78
C GLU A 86 12.74 -10.37 2.20
N ILE A 87 11.81 -11.30 2.44
CA ILE A 87 10.47 -10.97 2.95
C ILE A 87 10.57 -10.23 4.29
N LYS A 88 11.45 -10.67 5.20
CA LYS A 88 11.70 -9.96 6.47
C LYS A 88 12.19 -8.53 6.24
N LYS A 89 13.18 -8.34 5.37
CA LYS A 89 13.71 -7.00 5.04
C LYS A 89 12.63 -6.10 4.44
N ASP A 90 11.76 -6.64 3.59
CA ASP A 90 10.64 -5.90 3.02
C ASP A 90 9.65 -5.47 4.11
N MET A 91 9.27 -6.38 5.00
CA MET A 91 8.34 -6.06 6.09
C MET A 91 8.96 -5.05 7.07
N GLU A 92 10.25 -5.16 7.36
CA GLU A 92 10.98 -4.18 8.17
C GLU A 92 11.02 -2.80 7.51
N LYS A 93 11.24 -2.74 6.18
CA LYS A 93 11.16 -1.49 5.42
C LYS A 93 9.75 -0.88 5.55
N ILE A 94 8.71 -1.65 5.29
CA ILE A 94 7.32 -1.15 5.37
C ILE A 94 6.99 -0.68 6.79
N TYR A 95 7.38 -1.45 7.80
CA TYR A 95 7.18 -1.11 9.21
C TYR A 95 7.82 0.23 9.56
N ASN A 96 9.09 0.43 9.17
CA ASN A 96 9.84 1.65 9.48
C ASN A 96 9.35 2.87 8.70
N GLU A 97 8.87 2.70 7.47
CA GLU A 97 8.53 3.82 6.59
C GLU A 97 7.06 4.22 6.62
N LEU A 98 6.13 3.28 6.82
CA LEU A 98 4.68 3.50 6.63
C LEU A 98 3.83 3.22 7.87
N SER A 99 4.33 2.48 8.86
CA SER A 99 3.49 2.07 10.00
C SER A 99 2.91 3.26 10.77
N PRO A 100 1.70 3.17 11.34
CA PRO A 100 0.75 2.07 11.16
C PRO A 100 0.17 2.05 9.73
N CYS A 101 0.08 0.84 9.17
CA CYS A 101 -0.47 0.56 7.85
C CYS A 101 -0.91 -0.91 7.77
N ASP A 102 -1.74 -1.24 6.77
CA ASP A 102 -2.09 -2.63 6.46
C ASP A 102 -1.08 -3.25 5.49
N ILE A 103 -0.91 -4.57 5.58
CA ILE A 103 -0.23 -5.38 4.54
C ILE A 103 -1.32 -6.17 3.82
N VAL A 104 -1.49 -5.90 2.54
CA VAL A 104 -2.50 -6.54 1.69
C VAL A 104 -1.82 -7.57 0.81
N MET A 105 -2.33 -8.79 0.84
CA MET A 105 -1.83 -9.91 0.06
C MET A 105 -2.99 -10.41 -0.82
N ALA A 106 -3.20 -9.71 -1.93
CA ALA A 106 -4.17 -10.07 -2.96
C ALA A 106 -3.54 -11.02 -3.99
N ASP A 107 -4.38 -11.72 -4.75
CA ASP A 107 -3.98 -12.54 -5.89
C ASP A 107 -2.92 -13.61 -5.56
N ILE A 108 -3.01 -14.22 -4.37
CA ILE A 108 -2.16 -15.36 -3.97
C ILE A 108 -2.37 -16.49 -4.98
N GLN A 109 -1.27 -16.97 -5.56
CA GLN A 109 -1.33 -18.04 -6.55
C GLN A 109 -1.67 -19.37 -5.89
N ALA A 110 -2.38 -20.25 -6.61
CA ALA A 110 -2.71 -21.60 -6.15
C ALA A 110 -1.47 -22.46 -5.81
N THR A 111 -0.30 -22.09 -6.35
CA THR A 111 1.00 -22.72 -6.11
C THR A 111 1.71 -22.21 -4.84
N THR A 112 1.22 -21.11 -4.24
CA THR A 112 1.78 -20.60 -2.99
C THR A 112 1.35 -21.50 -1.83
N SER A 113 2.31 -22.09 -1.13
CA SER A 113 2.00 -22.97 0.00
C SER A 113 1.46 -22.21 1.21
N ASP A 114 0.57 -22.85 1.98
CA ASP A 114 0.06 -22.31 3.25
C ASP A 114 1.21 -21.95 4.21
N GLN A 115 2.30 -22.72 4.17
CA GLN A 115 3.49 -22.44 4.97
C GLN A 115 4.07 -21.04 4.67
N ARG A 116 4.11 -20.62 3.40
CA ARG A 116 4.60 -19.29 3.00
C ARG A 116 3.72 -18.18 3.55
N VAL A 117 2.41 -18.31 3.41
CA VAL A 117 1.43 -17.36 3.97
C VAL A 117 1.59 -17.25 5.49
N ASN A 118 1.68 -18.38 6.17
CA ASN A 118 1.86 -18.44 7.62
C ASN A 118 3.20 -17.83 8.08
N GLN A 119 4.27 -18.00 7.31
CA GLN A 119 5.57 -17.38 7.60
C GLN A 119 5.50 -15.86 7.48
N LEU A 120 4.85 -15.32 6.45
CA LEU A 120 4.62 -13.88 6.32
C LEU A 120 3.81 -13.34 7.50
N LEU A 121 2.70 -13.98 7.85
CA LEU A 121 1.86 -13.58 8.99
C LEU A 121 2.64 -13.57 10.31
N LYS A 122 3.52 -14.56 10.53
CA LYS A 122 4.41 -14.60 11.71
C LYS A 122 5.40 -13.43 11.72
N ILE A 123 5.98 -13.08 10.56
CA ILE A 123 6.89 -11.92 10.44
C ILE A 123 6.16 -10.62 10.78
N CYS A 124 4.96 -10.40 10.21
CA CYS A 124 4.16 -9.21 10.48
C CYS A 124 3.78 -9.10 11.97
N LYS A 125 3.28 -10.19 12.58
CA LYS A 125 2.94 -10.24 14.01
C LYS A 125 4.15 -9.95 14.90
N HIS A 126 5.32 -10.48 14.55
CA HIS A 126 6.55 -10.20 15.30
C HIS A 126 6.91 -8.72 15.28
N LEU A 127 6.82 -8.06 14.12
CA LEU A 127 7.08 -6.62 14.00
C LEU A 127 6.05 -5.77 14.73
N GLU A 128 4.76 -6.13 14.64
CA GLU A 128 3.68 -5.44 15.36
C GLU A 128 3.92 -5.49 16.88
N SER A 129 4.29 -6.66 17.42
CA SER A 129 4.56 -6.83 18.86
C SER A 129 5.79 -6.09 19.39
N ARG A 130 6.69 -5.59 18.53
CA ARG A 130 7.80 -4.73 18.97
C ARG A 130 7.31 -3.37 19.44
N LYS A 131 6.19 -2.90 18.90
CA LYS A 131 5.63 -1.59 19.19
C LYS A 131 5.04 -1.49 20.61
N ASP A 132 4.67 -2.62 21.21
CA ASP A 132 4.16 -2.68 22.59
C ASP A 132 5.26 -2.67 23.66
N LYS A 133 6.55 -2.59 23.25
CA LYS A 133 7.71 -2.66 24.14
C LYS A 133 8.55 -1.36 24.18
N GLU A 134 8.17 -0.34 23.43
CA GLU A 134 8.74 1.01 23.44
C GLU A 134 7.75 2.00 24.05
#